data_AF-A0A7S4RPL2-F1
#
_entry.id   AF-A0A7S4RPL2-F1
#
_cell.length_a   1.000
_cell.length_b   1.000
_cell.length_c   1.000
_cell.angle_alpha   90.00
_cell.angle_beta   90.00
_cell.angle_gamma   90.00
#
_symmetry.space_group_name_H-M   'P 1'
#
loop_
_entity.id
_entity.type
_entity.pdbx_description
1 polymer ?
#
loop_
_entity_poly.entity_id
_entity_poly.type
_entity_poly.pdbx_seq_one_letter_code
_entity_poly.pdbx_strand_id
1 'polypeptide(L)'
;MAVRLLDEMEASYTDDTTTSTLLLPPHVSKPNPDQVTYGTVMAACERSKQWKEVLRFAKKSLMIQKDLNLQMDGIALTSALHACQQLGYADEAIYYLDLMKRLSSSSSSSCNDDDYEHNGENEQKESHRNTRGRQRKGARKPLQGPDEVAYRLAISACARSREEGRYKDGIQLLNEMKKDWNLKPDVVAYTAAIAGCADAGEYQIALELLQRMKEEEVEPNVVTYSAVIGACATASAKAATRIQDDDDDDDTYLVDSSWDDENGNENTDNDDYDKNNEIQKPLQKALQLLSYMKSSQSNVTPNIVTYNAAIRACAEGQDLIGAFELVDELIACGLKPTIVTYGSLMTACERVGSVEAASNVFKRMRTQNDEEEEEEMQPNEIIYGAAISCCRKARQPDRAFLLLRRMIKDGLFPNAATFNTVILAHTEGKKPNLDQAILIYRLMKSQKLAAASSSGSTSFPPSSFSTEFNTTTPIFCKPNRQTYNILIQSLSSNRRPEEAELFLRKMRLEDGFVPDVDLYTVTVTAYERNGQPMKALRLMESMREDGYDFYEAKVLNEAFKKAVKLVNVVGRGFSSKASNTTESSSSSSSSS
;
A
#
# COMPACT_ATOMS: atom_id res chain seq x y z
N MET A 1 -2.17 -29.66 -20.53
CA MET A 1 -1.75 -30.82 -21.35
C MET A 1 -0.34 -30.64 -21.88
N ALA A 2 -0.06 -29.58 -22.66
CA ALA A 2 1.29 -29.28 -23.15
C ALA A 2 2.36 -29.17 -22.04
N VAL A 3 2.04 -28.50 -20.92
CA VAL A 3 2.87 -28.44 -19.69
C VAL A 3 3.20 -29.84 -19.16
N ARG A 4 2.19 -30.70 -18.98
CA ARG A 4 2.40 -32.08 -18.50
C ARG A 4 3.24 -32.92 -19.46
N LEU A 5 3.01 -32.79 -20.76
CA LEU A 5 3.80 -33.50 -21.76
C LEU A 5 5.27 -33.06 -21.76
N LEU A 6 5.55 -31.76 -21.55
CA LEU A 6 6.91 -31.26 -21.45
C LEU A 6 7.57 -31.72 -20.14
N ASP A 7 6.86 -31.65 -19.00
CA ASP A 7 7.34 -32.18 -17.72
C ASP A 7 7.64 -33.70 -17.80
N GLU A 8 6.80 -34.47 -18.52
CA GLU A 8 7.00 -35.92 -18.77
C GLU A 8 8.20 -36.22 -19.68
N MET A 9 8.45 -35.38 -20.69
CA MET A 9 9.64 -35.47 -21.55
C MET A 9 10.92 -35.15 -20.77
N GLU A 10 10.86 -34.18 -19.86
CA GLU A 10 11.98 -33.79 -19.00
C GLU A 10 12.27 -34.79 -17.88
N ALA A 11 11.24 -35.40 -17.27
CA ALA A 11 11.42 -36.42 -16.23
C ALA A 11 12.17 -37.65 -16.74
N SER A 12 12.04 -37.99 -18.03
CA SER A 12 12.83 -39.07 -18.65
C SER A 12 14.29 -38.73 -18.92
N TYR A 13 14.71 -37.47 -18.74
CA TYR A 13 16.10 -37.03 -18.93
C TYR A 13 16.93 -37.11 -17.64
N THR A 14 16.30 -36.99 -16.47
CA THR A 14 16.99 -37.01 -15.17
C THR A 14 17.29 -38.41 -14.63
N ASP A 15 16.73 -39.47 -15.22
CA ASP A 15 16.80 -40.85 -14.72
C ASP A 15 18.03 -41.65 -15.21
N ASP A 16 18.98 -41.05 -15.93
CA ASP A 16 20.17 -41.75 -16.44
C ASP A 16 21.22 -42.13 -15.37
N THR A 17 20.93 -41.98 -14.07
CA THR A 17 21.89 -42.36 -13.01
C THR A 17 21.50 -43.54 -12.12
N THR A 18 20.29 -44.11 -12.16
CA THR A 18 20.04 -45.38 -11.45
C THR A 18 18.89 -46.20 -12.05
N THR A 19 19.27 -47.27 -12.76
CA THR A 19 18.56 -48.54 -12.94
C THR A 19 17.08 -48.63 -12.51
N SER A 20 16.17 -48.76 -13.47
CA SER A 20 15.20 -49.88 -13.47
C SER A 20 14.51 -50.05 -14.82
N THR A 21 14.66 -51.27 -15.34
CA THR A 21 13.99 -51.88 -16.49
C THR A 21 12.46 -51.74 -16.45
N LEU A 22 11.89 -51.02 -17.42
CA LEU A 22 10.57 -51.31 -17.98
C LEU A 22 10.62 -51.08 -19.50
N LEU A 23 10.52 -52.18 -20.23
CA LEU A 23 10.64 -52.31 -21.68
C LEU A 23 9.66 -51.40 -22.42
N LEU A 24 10.17 -50.34 -23.06
CA LEU A 24 9.58 -49.76 -24.27
C LEU A 24 10.40 -50.22 -25.48
N PRO A 25 9.76 -50.46 -26.66
CA PRO A 25 10.43 -51.04 -27.82
C PRO A 25 11.55 -50.15 -28.38
N PRO A 26 12.61 -50.73 -28.97
CA PRO A 26 13.95 -50.12 -29.10
C PRO A 26 14.13 -49.09 -30.24
N HIS A 27 13.06 -48.47 -30.77
CA HIS A 27 13.16 -47.55 -31.91
C HIS A 27 12.42 -46.21 -31.79
N VAL A 28 12.09 -45.77 -30.57
CA VAL A 28 11.63 -44.39 -30.37
C VAL A 28 12.48 -43.75 -29.29
N SER A 29 13.60 -43.14 -29.69
CA SER A 29 14.23 -42.11 -28.85
C SER A 29 13.17 -41.05 -28.56
N LYS A 30 12.77 -40.88 -27.29
CA LYS A 30 11.89 -39.76 -26.94
C LYS A 30 12.55 -38.47 -27.42
N PRO A 31 11.85 -37.60 -28.16
CA PRO A 31 12.46 -36.41 -28.70
C PRO A 31 12.91 -35.52 -27.54
N ASN A 32 14.15 -35.05 -27.57
CA ASN A 32 14.59 -34.03 -26.62
C ASN A 32 13.78 -32.75 -26.89
N PRO A 33 13.40 -31.99 -25.85
CA PRO A 33 12.69 -30.75 -26.05
C PRO A 33 13.61 -29.71 -26.72
N ASP A 34 13.43 -29.53 -28.03
CA ASP A 34 14.15 -28.53 -28.82
C ASP A 34 13.64 -27.11 -28.53
N GLN A 35 14.38 -26.08 -28.94
CA GLN A 35 14.01 -24.65 -28.82
C GLN A 35 12.55 -24.35 -29.24
N VAL A 36 12.07 -25.01 -30.29
CA VAL A 36 10.70 -24.85 -30.82
C VAL A 36 9.64 -25.40 -29.85
N THR A 37 9.95 -26.43 -29.07
CA THR A 37 9.01 -27.02 -28.09
C THR A 37 8.78 -26.08 -26.91
N TYR A 38 9.85 -25.50 -26.33
CA TYR A 38 9.71 -24.48 -25.28
C TYR A 38 8.95 -23.25 -25.77
N GLY A 39 9.29 -22.73 -26.96
CA GLY A 39 8.58 -21.57 -27.52
C GLY A 39 7.08 -21.82 -27.76
N THR A 40 6.70 -23.01 -28.23
CA THR A 40 5.28 -23.34 -28.43
C THR A 40 4.53 -23.58 -27.12
N VAL A 41 5.16 -24.21 -26.13
CA VAL A 41 4.57 -24.39 -24.79
C VAL A 41 4.38 -23.04 -24.09
N MET A 42 5.37 -22.16 -24.14
CA MET A 42 5.28 -20.80 -23.59
C MET A 42 4.16 -20.00 -24.24
N ALA A 43 4.07 -20.00 -25.57
CA ALA A 43 2.98 -19.33 -26.28
C ALA A 43 1.59 -19.93 -25.96
N ALA A 44 1.50 -21.25 -25.72
CA ALA A 44 0.26 -21.89 -25.28
C ALA A 44 -0.13 -21.47 -23.85
N CYS A 45 0.84 -21.38 -22.93
CA CYS A 45 0.63 -20.90 -21.57
C CYS A 45 0.27 -19.41 -21.51
N GLU A 46 0.81 -18.61 -22.44
CA GLU A 46 0.46 -17.20 -22.61
C GLU A 46 -1.03 -17.05 -22.96
N ARG A 47 -1.52 -17.83 -23.94
CA ARG A 47 -2.93 -17.83 -24.35
C ARG A 47 -3.88 -18.28 -23.24
N SER A 48 -3.42 -19.13 -22.32
CA SER A 48 -4.19 -19.56 -21.15
C SER A 48 -4.04 -18.66 -19.93
N LYS A 49 -3.33 -17.52 -20.05
CA LYS A 49 -3.05 -16.54 -18.97
C LYS A 49 -2.29 -17.14 -17.77
N GLN A 50 -1.51 -18.20 -17.99
CA GLN A 50 -0.69 -18.84 -16.95
C GLN A 50 0.71 -18.22 -16.89
N TRP A 51 0.79 -16.95 -16.51
CA TRP A 51 2.03 -16.15 -16.57
C TRP A 51 3.19 -16.72 -15.75
N LYS A 52 2.89 -17.30 -14.58
CA LYS A 52 3.92 -17.90 -13.70
C LYS A 52 4.58 -19.13 -14.34
N GLU A 53 3.81 -19.94 -15.05
CA GLU A 53 4.34 -21.12 -15.75
C GLU A 53 5.18 -20.70 -16.96
N VAL A 54 4.79 -19.64 -17.69
CA VAL A 54 5.61 -19.08 -18.78
C VAL A 54 6.99 -18.69 -18.27
N LEU A 55 7.09 -17.99 -17.13
CA LEU A 55 8.37 -17.62 -16.54
C LEU A 55 9.16 -18.81 -15.99
N ARG A 56 8.47 -19.81 -15.42
CA ARG A 56 9.11 -21.06 -14.98
C ARG A 56 9.81 -21.75 -16.15
N PHE A 57 9.12 -21.91 -17.28
CA PHE A 57 9.69 -22.51 -18.49
C PHE A 57 10.78 -21.63 -19.12
N ALA A 58 10.64 -20.30 -19.09
CA ALA A 58 11.67 -19.38 -19.55
C ALA A 58 12.97 -19.50 -18.74
N LYS A 59 12.88 -19.50 -17.40
CA LYS A 59 14.04 -19.69 -16.50
C LYS A 59 14.68 -21.08 -16.68
N LYS A 60 13.86 -22.11 -16.92
CA LYS A 60 14.34 -23.47 -17.15
C LYS A 60 15.05 -23.61 -18.51
N SER A 61 14.52 -23.02 -19.56
CA SER A 61 15.17 -22.98 -20.88
C SER A 61 16.54 -22.29 -20.82
N LEU A 62 16.68 -21.27 -19.97
CA LEU A 62 17.95 -20.58 -19.70
C LEU A 62 18.96 -21.44 -18.92
N MET A 63 18.50 -22.30 -18.01
CA MET A 63 19.38 -23.24 -17.30
C MET A 63 19.94 -24.28 -18.28
N ILE A 64 19.08 -24.84 -19.14
CA ILE A 64 19.44 -25.87 -20.12
C ILE A 64 20.37 -25.32 -21.21
N GLN A 65 20.33 -24.01 -21.49
CA GLN A 65 21.24 -23.33 -22.42
C GLN A 65 22.73 -23.53 -22.07
N LYS A 66 23.07 -23.72 -20.78
CA LYS A 66 24.45 -23.99 -20.35
C LYS A 66 24.95 -25.39 -20.71
N ASP A 67 24.04 -26.35 -20.87
CA ASP A 67 24.37 -27.77 -21.04
C ASP A 67 24.25 -28.24 -22.50
N LEU A 68 23.32 -27.67 -23.28
CA LEU A 68 23.01 -28.11 -24.66
C LEU A 68 23.16 -27.03 -25.75
N ASN A 69 23.62 -25.83 -25.40
CA ASN A 69 23.75 -24.72 -26.36
C ASN A 69 22.41 -24.34 -27.06
N LEU A 70 21.27 -24.60 -26.39
CA LEU A 70 19.94 -24.23 -26.87
C LEU A 70 19.74 -22.71 -26.74
N GLN A 71 19.80 -21.98 -27.84
CA GLN A 71 19.46 -20.54 -27.84
C GLN A 71 17.95 -20.37 -27.67
N MET A 72 17.51 -19.33 -26.95
CA MET A 72 16.10 -18.98 -26.84
C MET A 72 15.63 -18.27 -28.12
N ASP A 73 14.49 -18.69 -28.67
CA ASP A 73 13.87 -18.05 -29.83
C ASP A 73 13.24 -16.69 -29.46
N GLY A 74 13.19 -15.76 -30.42
CA GLY A 74 12.58 -14.43 -30.21
C GLY A 74 11.12 -14.46 -29.76
N ILE A 75 10.35 -15.46 -30.22
CA ILE A 75 8.96 -15.69 -29.80
C ILE A 75 8.89 -16.09 -28.32
N ALA A 76 9.82 -16.94 -27.88
CA ALA A 76 9.88 -17.38 -26.49
C ALA A 76 10.30 -16.23 -25.57
N LEU A 77 11.26 -15.39 -26.01
CA LEU A 77 11.69 -14.21 -25.27
C LEU A 77 10.59 -13.14 -25.19
N THR A 78 9.85 -12.87 -26.27
CA THR A 78 8.70 -11.96 -26.25
C THR A 78 7.55 -12.49 -25.38
N SER A 79 7.30 -13.80 -25.39
CA SER A 79 6.32 -14.44 -24.48
C SER A 79 6.74 -14.29 -23.01
N ALA A 80 8.04 -14.42 -22.70
CA ALA A 80 8.58 -14.19 -21.36
C ALA A 80 8.43 -12.72 -20.93
N LEU A 81 8.76 -11.77 -21.80
CA LEU A 81 8.57 -10.33 -21.56
C LEU A 81 7.10 -9.99 -21.30
N HIS A 82 6.18 -10.57 -22.06
CA HIS A 82 4.74 -10.37 -21.85
C HIS A 82 4.28 -10.94 -20.50
N ALA A 83 4.80 -12.10 -20.09
CA ALA A 83 4.56 -12.63 -18.75
C ALA A 83 5.12 -11.71 -17.64
N CYS A 84 6.31 -11.15 -17.83
CA CYS A 84 6.88 -10.16 -16.92
C CYS A 84 6.01 -8.89 -16.80
N GLN A 85 5.47 -8.39 -17.92
CA GLN A 85 4.55 -7.25 -17.93
C GLN A 85 3.32 -7.50 -17.06
N GLN A 86 2.69 -8.67 -17.21
CA GLN A 86 1.46 -8.98 -16.47
C GLN A 86 1.72 -9.19 -14.98
N LEU A 87 2.90 -9.68 -14.62
CA LEU A 87 3.30 -9.92 -13.23
C LEU A 87 3.96 -8.70 -12.56
N GLY A 88 4.40 -7.71 -13.34
CA GLY A 88 5.12 -6.53 -12.83
C GLY A 88 6.57 -6.83 -12.44
N TYR A 89 7.21 -7.82 -13.06
CA TYR A 89 8.58 -8.24 -12.75
C TYR A 89 9.58 -7.49 -13.64
N ALA A 90 10.03 -6.34 -13.16
CA ALA A 90 10.90 -5.43 -13.92
C ALA A 90 12.30 -6.00 -14.15
N ASP A 91 12.93 -6.61 -13.15
CA ASP A 91 14.29 -7.17 -13.27
C ASP A 91 14.36 -8.28 -14.31
N GLU A 92 13.43 -9.24 -14.24
CA GLU A 92 13.36 -10.28 -15.25
C GLU A 92 13.07 -9.70 -16.64
N ALA A 93 12.24 -8.67 -16.77
CA ALA A 93 11.99 -8.04 -18.06
C ALA A 93 13.25 -7.41 -18.65
N ILE A 94 14.02 -6.65 -17.86
CA ILE A 94 15.29 -6.05 -18.28
C ILE A 94 16.28 -7.15 -18.65
N TYR A 95 16.35 -8.23 -17.87
CA TYR A 95 17.21 -9.36 -18.15
C TYR A 95 16.89 -10.04 -19.48
N TYR A 96 15.61 -10.34 -19.76
CA TYR A 96 15.21 -10.94 -21.03
C TYR A 96 15.46 -10.02 -22.23
N LEU A 97 15.31 -8.71 -22.05
CA LEU A 97 15.63 -7.72 -23.08
C LEU A 97 17.15 -7.65 -23.34
N ASP A 98 17.98 -7.65 -22.30
CA ASP A 98 19.44 -7.71 -22.44
C ASP A 98 19.90 -9.02 -23.10
N LEU A 99 19.24 -10.13 -22.78
CA LEU A 99 19.48 -11.41 -23.44
C LEU A 99 19.17 -11.35 -24.94
N MET A 100 18.06 -10.70 -25.35
CA MET A 100 17.77 -10.47 -26.78
C MET A 100 18.88 -9.66 -27.47
N LYS A 101 19.41 -8.62 -26.81
CA LYS A 101 20.53 -7.81 -27.34
C LYS A 101 21.78 -8.66 -27.56
N ARG A 102 22.18 -9.46 -26.56
CA ARG A 102 23.36 -10.33 -26.65
C ARG A 102 23.24 -11.40 -27.75
N LEU A 103 22.06 -11.98 -27.91
CA LEU A 103 21.82 -12.97 -28.96
C LEU A 103 21.96 -12.36 -30.36
N SER A 104 21.52 -11.11 -30.54
CA SER A 104 21.68 -10.42 -31.82
C SER A 104 23.14 -10.11 -32.17
N SER A 105 23.96 -9.66 -31.22
CA SER A 105 25.38 -9.35 -31.47
C SER A 105 26.23 -10.58 -31.79
N SER A 106 25.87 -11.75 -31.24
CA SER A 106 26.54 -13.02 -31.54
C SER A 106 26.26 -13.56 -32.95
N SER A 107 25.12 -13.17 -33.55
CA SER A 107 24.75 -13.59 -34.90
C SER A 107 25.45 -12.79 -36.01
N SER A 108 25.92 -11.57 -35.71
CA SER A 108 26.66 -10.72 -36.64
C SER A 108 28.16 -11.03 -36.77
N SER A 109 28.76 -11.74 -35.81
CA SER A 109 30.20 -12.08 -35.82
C SER A 109 30.54 -13.40 -36.52
N SER A 110 29.55 -14.17 -36.98
CA SER A 110 29.75 -15.49 -37.61
C SER A 110 29.89 -15.42 -39.15
N CYS A 111 30.00 -14.25 -39.76
CA CYS A 111 29.91 -14.08 -41.22
C CYS A 111 31.11 -13.42 -41.90
N ASN A 112 32.18 -13.09 -41.18
CA ASN A 112 33.38 -12.48 -41.76
C ASN A 112 34.62 -13.25 -41.29
N ASP A 113 34.92 -14.38 -41.93
CA ASP A 113 36.25 -14.99 -41.97
C ASP A 113 36.22 -16.08 -43.06
N ASP A 114 36.50 -15.69 -44.30
CA ASP A 114 36.96 -16.60 -45.36
C ASP A 114 37.88 -15.79 -46.31
N ASP A 115 39.00 -15.33 -45.76
CA ASP A 115 40.18 -14.94 -46.54
C ASP A 115 40.96 -16.22 -46.91
N TYR A 116 40.82 -16.68 -48.16
CA TYR A 116 41.80 -17.54 -48.81
C TYR A 116 41.90 -17.18 -50.30
N GLU A 117 42.80 -16.25 -50.62
CA GLU A 117 43.39 -16.11 -51.94
C GLU A 117 44.56 -17.11 -52.10
N HIS A 118 44.42 -18.13 -52.97
CA HIS A 118 45.50 -18.54 -53.88
C HIS A 118 45.05 -19.50 -54.99
N ASN A 119 45.28 -19.04 -56.23
CA ASN A 119 45.73 -19.74 -57.44
C ASN A 119 44.91 -20.88 -58.08
N GLY A 120 44.36 -20.59 -59.27
CA GLY A 120 44.94 -21.01 -60.55
C GLY A 120 44.98 -22.51 -60.91
N GLU A 121 44.17 -22.85 -61.93
CA GLU A 121 44.35 -23.95 -62.91
C GLU A 121 44.21 -25.42 -62.44
N ASN A 122 43.05 -26.05 -62.73
CA ASN A 122 42.96 -27.11 -63.75
C ASN A 122 41.58 -27.78 -63.79
N GLU A 123 41.16 -28.11 -65.01
CA GLU A 123 39.99 -28.90 -65.35
C GLU A 123 40.08 -30.32 -64.77
N GLN A 124 38.98 -30.85 -64.21
CA GLN A 124 38.32 -32.08 -64.68
C GLN A 124 37.13 -32.49 -63.78
N LYS A 125 36.05 -32.85 -64.47
CA LYS A 125 34.80 -33.51 -64.09
C LYS A 125 34.81 -34.27 -62.75
N GLU A 126 33.79 -34.04 -61.91
CA GLU A 126 32.98 -35.14 -61.41
C GLU A 126 31.57 -34.71 -60.97
N SER A 127 30.62 -35.56 -61.33
CA SER A 127 29.18 -35.32 -61.27
C SER A 127 28.61 -35.55 -59.87
N HIS A 128 27.89 -34.60 -59.30
CA HIS A 128 26.80 -34.94 -58.37
C HIS A 128 25.61 -33.98 -58.49
N ARG A 129 24.57 -34.53 -59.10
CA ARG A 129 23.12 -34.30 -58.88
C ARG A 129 22.72 -32.92 -58.35
N ASN A 130 22.25 -32.12 -59.30
CA ASN A 130 21.26 -31.07 -59.09
C ASN A 130 20.02 -31.62 -58.36
N THR A 131 19.99 -31.57 -57.03
CA THR A 131 18.74 -31.49 -56.29
C THR A 131 18.46 -30.02 -56.08
N ARG A 132 17.49 -29.50 -56.86
CA ARG A 132 16.85 -28.22 -56.61
C ARG A 132 16.42 -28.18 -55.14
N GLY A 133 17.22 -27.52 -54.31
CA GLY A 133 16.87 -27.21 -52.94
C GLY A 133 15.62 -26.37 -52.97
N ARG A 134 14.46 -27.00 -52.74
CA ARG A 134 13.27 -26.30 -52.25
C ARG A 134 13.73 -25.57 -50.99
N GLN A 135 13.91 -24.25 -51.09
CA GLN A 135 14.00 -23.40 -49.91
C GLN A 135 12.83 -23.78 -48.99
N ARG A 136 13.14 -24.31 -47.80
CA ARG A 136 12.13 -24.49 -46.75
C ARG A 136 11.57 -23.10 -46.44
N LYS A 137 10.38 -22.80 -46.98
CA LYS A 137 9.52 -21.69 -46.53
C LYS A 137 9.19 -21.95 -45.05
N GLY A 138 10.07 -21.57 -44.15
CA GLY A 138 9.94 -21.92 -42.73
C GLY A 138 11.24 -21.91 -41.91
N ALA A 139 12.41 -21.64 -42.49
CA ALA A 139 13.57 -21.28 -41.66
C ALA A 139 13.23 -19.98 -40.93
N ARG A 140 13.09 -20.03 -39.59
CA ARG A 140 12.90 -18.84 -38.75
C ARG A 140 14.10 -17.94 -38.98
N LYS A 141 13.84 -16.67 -39.30
CA LYS A 141 14.90 -15.67 -39.51
C LYS A 141 15.73 -15.57 -38.22
N PRO A 142 17.06 -15.44 -38.30
CA PRO A 142 17.89 -15.19 -37.13
C PRO A 142 17.40 -13.94 -36.39
N LEU A 143 17.54 -13.95 -35.06
CA LEU A 143 17.06 -12.88 -34.18
C LEU A 143 17.70 -11.54 -34.59
N GLN A 144 16.91 -10.62 -35.14
CA GLN A 144 17.39 -9.33 -35.67
C GLN A 144 17.68 -8.27 -34.58
N GLY A 145 17.65 -8.65 -33.29
CA GLY A 145 17.70 -7.72 -32.16
C GLY A 145 16.37 -7.58 -31.44
N PRO A 146 16.34 -6.86 -30.29
CA PRO A 146 15.10 -6.41 -29.68
C PRO A 146 14.32 -5.53 -30.67
N ASP A 147 13.04 -5.85 -30.83
CA ASP A 147 12.11 -5.05 -31.61
C ASP A 147 11.42 -4.01 -30.73
N GLU A 148 10.66 -3.11 -31.36
CA GLU A 148 9.81 -2.12 -30.68
C GLU A 148 8.88 -2.77 -29.66
N VAL A 149 8.36 -3.97 -29.97
CA VAL A 149 7.47 -4.73 -29.09
C VAL A 149 8.20 -5.17 -27.82
N ALA A 150 9.43 -5.68 -27.91
CA ALA A 150 10.22 -6.08 -26.75
C ALA A 150 10.48 -4.90 -25.80
N TYR A 151 10.87 -3.74 -26.33
CA TYR A 151 11.06 -2.52 -25.53
C TYR A 151 9.75 -2.06 -24.87
N ARG A 152 8.64 -2.02 -25.62
CA ARG A 152 7.31 -1.67 -25.11
C ARG A 152 6.88 -2.58 -23.96
N LEU A 153 7.09 -3.89 -24.07
CA LEU A 153 6.77 -4.87 -23.04
C LEU A 153 7.65 -4.68 -21.80
N ALA A 154 8.95 -4.44 -21.97
CA ALA A 154 9.88 -4.21 -20.86
C ALA A 154 9.56 -2.91 -20.11
N ILE A 155 9.34 -1.79 -20.82
CA ILE A 155 8.94 -0.50 -20.23
C ILE A 155 7.60 -0.66 -19.47
N SER A 156 6.64 -1.39 -20.04
CA SER A 156 5.36 -1.67 -19.39
C SER A 156 5.51 -2.55 -18.14
N ALA A 157 6.49 -3.46 -18.10
CA ALA A 157 6.80 -4.26 -16.91
C ALA A 157 7.42 -3.39 -15.81
N CYS A 158 8.35 -2.48 -16.16
CA CYS A 158 8.91 -1.49 -15.24
C CYS A 158 7.83 -0.60 -14.64
N ALA A 159 6.89 -0.12 -15.46
CA ALA A 159 5.78 0.74 -15.02
C ALA A 159 4.81 0.03 -14.05
N ARG A 160 4.64 -1.30 -14.18
CA ARG A 160 3.73 -2.10 -13.34
C ARG A 160 4.42 -2.72 -12.12
N SER A 161 5.70 -2.47 -11.94
CA SER A 161 6.46 -2.97 -10.79
C SER A 161 5.94 -2.33 -9.51
N ARG A 162 5.95 -3.11 -8.42
CA ARG A 162 5.62 -2.62 -7.07
C ARG A 162 6.81 -2.01 -6.35
N GLU A 163 8.01 -2.19 -6.91
CA GLU A 163 9.24 -1.66 -6.34
C GLU A 163 9.35 -0.16 -6.64
N GLU A 164 9.71 0.61 -5.61
CA GLU A 164 9.90 2.04 -5.77
C GLU A 164 11.10 2.36 -6.68
N GLY A 165 10.97 3.38 -7.52
CA GLY A 165 12.08 3.87 -8.36
C GLY A 165 12.25 3.21 -9.73
N ARG A 166 11.53 2.11 -10.03
CA ARG A 166 11.66 1.38 -11.32
C ARG A 166 11.20 2.17 -12.55
N TYR A 167 10.47 3.28 -12.37
CA TYR A 167 10.15 4.19 -13.46
C TYR A 167 11.40 4.76 -14.15
N LYS A 168 12.52 4.91 -13.42
CA LYS A 168 13.81 5.36 -13.96
C LYS A 168 14.36 4.38 -15.00
N ASP A 169 14.29 3.08 -14.72
CA ASP A 169 14.68 2.04 -15.66
C ASP A 169 13.82 2.09 -16.93
N GLY A 170 12.50 2.29 -16.77
CA GLY A 170 11.57 2.45 -17.90
C GLY A 170 11.94 3.64 -18.81
N ILE A 171 12.32 4.79 -18.22
CA ILE A 171 12.78 5.97 -18.96
C ILE A 171 14.14 5.70 -19.63
N GLN A 172 15.05 5.02 -18.94
CA GLN A 172 16.34 4.63 -19.49
C GLN A 172 16.17 3.72 -20.71
N LEU A 173 15.30 2.72 -20.62
CA LEU A 173 14.95 1.84 -21.74
C LEU A 173 14.34 2.61 -22.91
N LEU A 174 13.48 3.59 -22.65
CA LEU A 174 12.92 4.47 -23.69
C LEU A 174 14.01 5.29 -24.41
N ASN A 175 15.01 5.77 -23.66
CA ASN A 175 16.15 6.50 -24.23
C ASN A 175 17.11 5.57 -24.99
N GLU A 176 17.35 4.37 -24.47
CA GLU A 176 18.19 3.35 -25.09
C GLU A 176 17.60 2.88 -26.44
N MET A 177 16.29 2.62 -26.47
CA MET A 177 15.55 2.27 -27.68
C MET A 177 15.79 3.26 -28.82
N LYS A 178 15.89 4.55 -28.49
CA LYS A 178 16.15 5.62 -29.46
C LYS A 178 17.62 5.74 -29.84
N LYS A 179 18.49 5.81 -28.83
CA LYS A 179 19.91 6.16 -29.05
C LYS A 179 20.68 5.00 -29.67
N ASP A 180 20.46 3.79 -29.17
CA ASP A 180 21.31 2.65 -29.48
C ASP A 180 20.71 1.79 -30.60
N TRP A 181 19.37 1.72 -30.68
CA TRP A 181 18.65 0.91 -31.68
C TRP A 181 17.92 1.72 -32.75
N ASN A 182 17.89 3.06 -32.64
CA ASN A 182 17.19 3.96 -33.57
C ASN A 182 15.74 3.56 -33.85
N LEU A 183 15.06 3.00 -32.84
CA LEU A 183 13.65 2.62 -32.90
C LEU A 183 12.79 3.80 -32.43
N LYS A 184 11.66 4.03 -33.12
CA LYS A 184 10.69 5.06 -32.74
C LYS A 184 9.73 4.49 -31.68
N PRO A 185 9.61 5.10 -30.49
CA PRO A 185 8.64 4.64 -29.50
C PRO A 185 7.22 4.96 -29.94
N ASP A 186 6.32 3.98 -29.75
CA ASP A 186 4.89 4.18 -29.94
C ASP A 186 4.23 4.90 -28.76
N VAL A 187 2.95 5.22 -28.96
CA VAL A 187 2.06 5.79 -27.94
C VAL A 187 2.05 4.94 -26.67
N VAL A 188 2.14 3.62 -26.80
CA VAL A 188 2.05 2.69 -25.66
C VAL A 188 3.32 2.71 -24.83
N ALA A 189 4.51 2.74 -25.44
CA ALA A 189 5.79 2.85 -24.73
C ALA A 189 5.88 4.18 -23.96
N TYR A 190 5.50 5.29 -24.58
CA TYR A 190 5.42 6.59 -23.92
C TYR A 190 4.41 6.60 -22.77
N THR A 191 3.20 6.12 -23.02
CA THR A 191 2.13 6.09 -22.01
C THR A 191 2.51 5.18 -20.84
N ALA A 192 3.19 4.06 -21.08
CA ALA A 192 3.70 3.18 -20.04
C ALA A 192 4.78 3.86 -19.19
N ALA A 193 5.75 4.53 -19.81
CA ALA A 193 6.77 5.29 -19.08
C ALA A 193 6.15 6.40 -18.22
N ILE A 194 5.17 7.14 -18.78
CA ILE A 194 4.42 8.17 -18.07
C ILE A 194 3.59 7.57 -16.91
N ALA A 195 2.96 6.42 -17.11
CA ALA A 195 2.22 5.73 -16.05
C ALA A 195 3.12 5.30 -14.88
N GLY A 196 4.33 4.80 -15.18
CA GLY A 196 5.33 4.53 -14.15
C GLY A 196 5.75 5.79 -13.38
N CYS A 197 5.90 6.93 -14.08
CA CYS A 197 6.14 8.22 -13.43
C CYS A 197 4.95 8.67 -12.57
N ALA A 198 3.73 8.33 -13.00
CA ALA A 198 2.51 8.66 -12.26
C ALA A 198 2.44 7.93 -10.93
N ASP A 199 2.76 6.64 -10.89
CA ASP A 199 2.82 5.89 -9.64
C ASP A 199 3.95 6.40 -8.72
N ALA A 200 5.05 6.87 -9.31
CA ALA A 200 6.15 7.48 -8.59
C ALA A 200 5.89 8.93 -8.11
N GLY A 201 4.85 9.61 -8.61
CA GLY A 201 4.59 11.03 -8.29
C GLY A 201 5.56 12.01 -8.94
N GLU A 202 6.24 11.62 -10.01
CA GLU A 202 7.24 12.43 -10.72
C GLU A 202 6.58 13.21 -11.86
N TYR A 203 5.72 14.17 -11.51
CA TYR A 203 4.90 14.89 -12.49
C TYR A 203 5.71 15.72 -13.49
N GLN A 204 6.89 16.21 -13.09
CA GLN A 204 7.76 17.02 -13.95
C GLN A 204 8.31 16.20 -15.12
N ILE A 205 8.80 14.99 -14.82
CA ILE A 205 9.28 14.05 -15.83
C ILE A 205 8.12 13.59 -16.71
N ALA A 206 6.94 13.35 -16.13
CA ALA A 206 5.74 13.01 -16.91
C ALA A 206 5.35 14.11 -17.91
N LEU A 207 5.45 15.39 -17.52
CA LEU A 207 5.21 16.53 -18.40
C LEU A 207 6.27 16.65 -19.50
N GLU A 208 7.54 16.44 -19.18
CA GLU A 208 8.63 16.44 -20.15
C GLU A 208 8.45 15.33 -21.19
N LEU A 209 8.10 14.11 -20.75
CA LEU A 209 7.79 13.00 -21.66
C LEU A 209 6.58 13.29 -22.55
N LEU A 210 5.53 13.94 -22.02
CA LEU A 210 4.38 14.36 -22.81
C LEU A 210 4.76 15.41 -23.86
N GLN A 211 5.62 16.38 -23.51
CA GLN A 211 6.11 17.38 -24.45
C GLN A 211 6.96 16.73 -25.55
N ARG A 212 7.88 15.84 -25.15
CA ARG A 212 8.72 15.08 -26.09
C ARG A 212 7.89 14.23 -27.05
N MET A 213 6.82 13.61 -26.54
CA MET A 213 5.88 12.84 -27.36
C MET A 213 5.24 13.72 -28.46
N LYS A 214 4.88 14.97 -28.13
CA LYS A 214 4.34 15.95 -29.10
C LYS A 214 5.40 16.43 -30.11
N GLU A 215 6.62 16.69 -29.65
CA GLU A 215 7.75 17.11 -30.50
C GLU A 215 8.13 16.02 -31.52
N GLU A 216 7.99 14.75 -31.13
CA GLU A 216 8.25 13.60 -31.99
C GLU A 216 7.03 13.20 -32.86
N GLU A 217 6.00 14.05 -32.94
CA GLU A 217 4.77 13.85 -33.74
C GLU A 217 3.99 12.58 -33.36
N VAL A 218 4.15 12.07 -32.14
CA VAL A 218 3.37 10.96 -31.61
C VAL A 218 2.15 11.55 -30.90
N GLU A 219 0.95 11.35 -31.43
CA GLU A 219 -0.26 11.97 -30.87
C GLU A 219 -0.61 11.38 -29.48
N PRO A 220 -0.63 12.20 -28.40
CA PRO A 220 -1.05 11.73 -27.08
C PRO A 220 -2.53 11.38 -27.07
N ASN A 221 -2.88 10.27 -26.42
CA ASN A 221 -4.27 9.84 -26.30
C ASN A 221 -4.85 10.18 -24.91
N VAL A 222 -6.13 9.85 -24.70
CA VAL A 222 -6.83 10.09 -23.42
C VAL A 222 -6.08 9.43 -22.25
N VAL A 223 -5.53 8.24 -22.46
CA VAL A 223 -4.80 7.49 -21.43
C VAL A 223 -3.51 8.22 -21.05
N THR A 224 -2.76 8.73 -22.03
CA THR A 224 -1.55 9.52 -21.80
C THR A 224 -1.84 10.74 -20.94
N TYR A 225 -2.83 11.55 -21.30
CA TYR A 225 -3.20 12.73 -20.51
C TYR A 225 -3.69 12.36 -19.10
N SER A 226 -4.53 11.31 -18.98
CA SER A 226 -5.00 10.85 -17.68
C SER A 226 -3.87 10.39 -16.75
N ALA A 227 -2.82 9.76 -17.31
CA ALA A 227 -1.65 9.34 -16.57
C ALA A 227 -0.82 10.54 -16.08
N VAL A 228 -0.64 11.58 -16.90
CA VAL A 228 0.06 12.81 -16.49
C VAL A 228 -0.74 13.56 -15.40
N ILE A 229 -2.06 13.67 -15.54
CA ILE A 229 -2.93 14.26 -14.51
C ILE A 229 -2.85 13.42 -13.22
N GLY A 230 -2.84 12.09 -13.34
CA GLY A 230 -2.63 11.17 -12.22
C GLY A 230 -1.28 11.37 -11.53
N ALA A 231 -0.21 11.61 -12.29
CA ALA A 231 1.12 11.92 -11.77
C ALA A 231 1.14 13.22 -10.94
N CYS A 232 0.38 14.22 -11.37
CA CYS A 232 0.21 15.46 -10.61
C CYS A 232 -0.54 15.20 -9.29
N ALA A 233 -1.56 14.33 -9.31
CA ALA A 233 -2.30 13.97 -8.10
C ALA A 233 -1.43 13.22 -7.08
N THR A 234 -0.63 12.24 -7.52
CA THR A 234 0.28 11.49 -6.66
C THR A 234 1.44 12.35 -6.15
N ALA A 235 1.94 13.29 -6.95
CA ALA A 235 2.91 14.29 -6.49
C ALA A 235 2.36 15.15 -5.35
N SER A 236 1.13 15.67 -5.54
CA SER A 236 0.42 16.45 -4.51
C SER A 236 0.23 15.65 -3.23
N ALA A 237 -0.13 14.37 -3.36
CA ALA A 237 -0.30 13.45 -2.23
C ALA A 237 1.00 13.24 -1.45
N LYS A 238 2.13 13.04 -2.14
CA LYS A 238 3.45 12.87 -1.53
C LYS A 238 3.96 14.15 -0.86
N ALA A 239 3.68 15.31 -1.45
CA ALA A 239 3.99 16.60 -0.81
C ALA A 239 3.17 16.75 0.49
N ALA A 240 1.88 16.42 0.46
CA ALA A 240 1.03 16.49 1.64
C ALA A 240 1.44 15.53 2.78
N THR A 241 1.98 14.34 2.48
CA THR A 241 2.45 13.42 3.53
C THR A 241 3.74 13.90 4.18
N ARG A 242 4.69 14.46 3.40
CA ARG A 242 5.95 15.00 3.95
C ARG A 242 5.71 16.10 4.97
N ILE A 243 4.71 16.95 4.71
CA ILE A 243 4.33 18.02 5.64
C ILE A 243 3.74 17.45 6.94
N GLN A 244 3.02 16.35 6.89
CA GLN A 244 2.44 15.72 8.09
C GLN A 244 3.50 15.05 8.96
N ASP A 245 4.52 14.44 8.35
CA ASP A 245 5.60 13.77 9.08
C ASP A 245 6.51 14.78 9.82
N ASP A 246 6.62 16.02 9.33
CA ASP A 246 7.40 17.09 9.97
C ASP A 246 6.73 17.66 11.25
N ASP A 247 5.40 17.52 11.40
CA ASP A 247 4.64 18.02 12.56
C ASP A 247 4.62 17.03 13.75
N ASP A 248 4.94 15.74 13.52
CA ASP A 248 4.90 14.69 14.55
C ASP A 248 6.25 14.51 15.29
N ASP A 249 7.33 15.17 14.86
CA ASP A 249 8.65 15.16 15.52
C ASP A 249 8.85 16.33 16.52
N ASP A 250 7.89 17.26 16.65
CA ASP A 250 7.93 18.32 17.68
C ASP A 250 7.18 17.91 18.96
N ASP A 251 7.72 16.90 19.66
CA ASP A 251 7.41 16.65 21.07
C ASP A 251 8.08 17.74 21.95
N THR A 252 7.70 19.01 21.74
CA THR A 252 8.12 20.13 22.60
C THR A 252 6.99 20.49 23.56
N TYR A 253 7.05 19.83 24.72
CA TYR A 253 6.72 20.37 26.05
C TYR A 253 5.55 21.37 26.15
N LEU A 254 4.45 20.90 26.76
CA LEU A 254 3.56 21.73 27.57
C LEU A 254 4.36 22.41 28.70
N VAL A 255 4.91 23.59 28.44
CA VAL A 255 5.25 24.56 29.48
C VAL A 255 4.19 25.65 29.46
N ASP A 256 3.31 25.54 30.45
CA ASP A 256 2.58 26.63 31.10
C ASP A 256 3.16 28.02 30.78
N SER A 257 2.48 28.77 29.91
CA SER A 257 2.82 30.16 29.60
C SER A 257 1.67 31.06 30.05
N SER A 258 1.65 31.28 31.35
CA SER A 258 1.02 32.45 31.94
C SER A 258 2.05 33.60 31.92
N TRP A 259 1.67 34.78 31.36
CA TRP A 259 2.30 36.11 31.50
C TRP A 259 3.56 36.31 30.60
N ASP A 260 3.80 37.37 29.82
CA ASP A 260 3.16 38.67 29.58
C ASP A 260 3.48 39.13 28.14
N ASP A 261 2.49 39.73 27.46
CA ASP A 261 2.68 40.49 26.22
C ASP A 261 3.38 41.82 26.53
N GLU A 262 4.50 42.11 25.87
CA GLU A 262 4.90 43.44 25.40
C GLU A 262 6.30 43.36 24.78
N ASN A 263 6.39 43.13 23.47
CA ASN A 263 7.30 43.83 22.56
C ASN A 263 7.19 43.23 21.15
N GLY A 264 6.63 44.04 20.25
CA GLY A 264 6.60 43.73 18.83
C GLY A 264 8.00 43.60 18.24
N ASN A 265 8.24 42.48 17.59
CA ASN A 265 9.15 42.41 16.46
C ASN A 265 8.54 41.46 15.43
N GLU A 266 7.86 42.06 14.46
CA GLU A 266 7.42 41.44 13.22
C GLU A 266 8.64 40.89 12.48
N ASN A 267 8.82 39.56 12.50
CA ASN A 267 9.60 38.79 11.52
C ASN A 267 9.30 37.30 11.76
N THR A 268 8.12 36.84 11.32
CA THR A 268 7.74 35.41 11.39
C THR A 268 6.91 34.97 10.17
N ASP A 269 7.04 35.65 9.03
CA ASP A 269 6.22 35.41 7.83
C ASP A 269 7.07 35.17 6.57
N ASN A 270 7.87 34.10 6.50
CA ASN A 270 8.47 33.67 5.22
C ASN A 270 8.59 32.15 5.00
N ASP A 271 8.39 31.29 6.01
CA ASP A 271 8.54 29.84 5.84
C ASP A 271 7.23 29.10 5.45
N ASP A 272 6.05 29.71 5.67
CA ASP A 272 4.74 29.12 5.33
C ASP A 272 4.33 29.35 3.86
N TYR A 273 4.94 30.35 3.20
CA TYR A 273 4.66 30.66 1.79
C TYR A 273 5.31 29.69 0.79
N ASP A 274 6.38 28.98 1.17
CA ASP A 274 7.09 28.06 0.25
C ASP A 274 6.49 26.63 0.27
N LYS A 275 5.97 26.17 1.43
CA LYS A 275 5.40 24.81 1.59
C LYS A 275 4.07 24.61 0.84
N ASN A 276 3.17 25.58 0.88
CA ASN A 276 1.90 25.53 0.13
C ASN A 276 2.12 25.56 -1.40
N ASN A 277 3.25 26.07 -1.85
CA ASN A 277 3.61 26.16 -3.26
C ASN A 277 3.93 24.78 -3.86
N GLU A 278 4.48 23.84 -3.07
CA GLU A 278 4.80 22.49 -3.54
C GLU A 278 3.57 21.63 -3.80
N ILE A 279 2.50 21.77 -3.01
CA ILE A 279 1.22 21.07 -3.22
C ILE A 279 0.43 21.70 -4.39
N GLN A 280 0.42 23.03 -4.50
CA GLN A 280 -0.42 23.70 -5.50
C GLN A 280 0.14 23.65 -6.93
N LYS A 281 1.46 23.67 -7.13
CA LYS A 281 2.08 23.59 -8.46
C LYS A 281 1.60 22.38 -9.30
N PRO A 282 1.67 21.13 -8.80
CA PRO A 282 1.19 19.98 -9.55
C PRO A 282 -0.32 20.04 -9.81
N LEU A 283 -1.13 20.50 -8.83
CA LEU A 283 -2.57 20.71 -9.02
C LEU A 283 -2.86 21.69 -10.18
N GLN A 284 -2.20 22.85 -10.20
CA GLN A 284 -2.40 23.85 -11.26
C GLN A 284 -2.06 23.27 -12.64
N LYS A 285 -0.99 22.46 -12.75
CA LYS A 285 -0.63 21.77 -13.99
C LYS A 285 -1.68 20.74 -14.42
N ALA A 286 -2.24 19.97 -13.49
CA ALA A 286 -3.33 19.04 -13.76
C ALA A 286 -4.56 19.74 -14.35
N LEU A 287 -4.99 20.86 -13.75
CA LEU A 287 -6.13 21.65 -14.21
C LEU A 287 -5.86 22.31 -15.57
N GLN A 288 -4.64 22.83 -15.79
CA GLN A 288 -4.21 23.36 -17.09
C GLN A 288 -4.32 22.29 -18.18
N LEU A 289 -3.84 21.06 -17.92
CA LEU A 289 -3.93 19.96 -18.88
C LEU A 289 -5.38 19.56 -19.18
N LEU A 290 -6.25 19.51 -18.16
CA LEU A 290 -7.66 19.23 -18.36
C LEU A 290 -8.32 20.33 -19.21
N SER A 291 -8.02 21.60 -18.95
CA SER A 291 -8.53 22.72 -19.75
C SER A 291 -8.04 22.68 -21.20
N TYR A 292 -6.78 22.27 -21.43
CA TYR A 292 -6.24 22.06 -22.76
C TYR A 292 -6.98 20.95 -23.50
N MET A 293 -7.26 19.81 -22.85
CA MET A 293 -8.05 18.73 -23.46
C MET A 293 -9.48 19.16 -23.82
N LYS A 294 -10.07 20.08 -23.05
CA LYS A 294 -11.41 20.65 -23.35
C LYS A 294 -11.39 21.67 -24.49
N SER A 295 -10.27 22.34 -24.70
CA SER A 295 -10.15 23.36 -25.74
C SER A 295 -10.29 22.75 -27.14
N SER A 296 -10.87 23.50 -28.09
CA SER A 296 -11.03 23.06 -29.48
C SER A 296 -9.71 22.80 -30.22
N GLN A 297 -8.57 23.06 -29.58
CA GLN A 297 -7.23 22.80 -30.10
C GLN A 297 -6.75 21.36 -29.81
N SER A 298 -7.44 20.62 -28.94
CA SER A 298 -7.17 19.23 -28.65
C SER A 298 -8.06 18.31 -29.48
N ASN A 299 -7.46 17.31 -30.12
CA ASN A 299 -8.20 16.21 -30.78
C ASN A 299 -8.73 15.16 -29.78
N VAL A 300 -8.46 15.35 -28.48
CA VAL A 300 -8.75 14.37 -27.43
C VAL A 300 -9.79 14.92 -26.47
N THR A 301 -10.91 14.22 -26.33
CA THR A 301 -11.98 14.58 -25.40
C THR A 301 -11.75 13.93 -24.02
N PRO A 302 -11.90 14.69 -22.91
CA PRO A 302 -11.85 14.11 -21.57
C PRO A 302 -12.94 13.06 -21.36
N ASN A 303 -12.57 11.92 -20.76
CA ASN A 303 -13.53 10.91 -20.35
C ASN A 303 -13.65 10.88 -18.81
N ILE A 304 -14.45 9.96 -18.29
CA ILE A 304 -14.64 9.81 -16.84
C ILE A 304 -13.34 9.53 -16.08
N VAL A 305 -12.39 8.82 -16.68
CA VAL A 305 -11.09 8.51 -16.07
C VAL A 305 -10.24 9.78 -15.96
N THR A 306 -10.24 10.63 -16.99
CA THR A 306 -9.57 11.93 -16.98
C THR A 306 -10.13 12.83 -15.88
N TYR A 307 -11.45 12.93 -15.77
CA TYR A 307 -12.06 13.74 -14.71
C TYR A 307 -11.81 13.16 -13.31
N ASN A 308 -11.91 11.84 -13.12
CA ASN A 308 -11.59 11.22 -11.83
C ASN A 308 -10.14 11.48 -11.42
N ALA A 309 -9.19 11.44 -12.37
CA ALA A 309 -7.80 11.80 -12.09
C ALA A 309 -7.65 13.28 -11.70
N ALA A 310 -8.37 14.18 -12.36
CA ALA A 310 -8.35 15.60 -12.04
C ALA A 310 -9.02 15.91 -10.69
N ILE A 311 -10.15 15.29 -10.37
CA ILE A 311 -10.82 15.40 -9.06
C ILE A 311 -9.91 14.85 -7.96
N ARG A 312 -9.21 13.73 -8.20
CA ARG A 312 -8.18 13.22 -7.30
C ARG A 312 -7.04 14.23 -7.14
N ALA A 313 -6.60 14.89 -8.21
CA ALA A 313 -5.60 15.96 -8.10
C ALA A 313 -6.09 17.11 -7.21
N CYS A 314 -7.33 17.58 -7.38
CA CYS A 314 -7.94 18.59 -6.49
C CYS A 314 -8.01 18.10 -5.03
N ALA A 315 -8.39 16.84 -4.82
CA ALA A 315 -8.46 16.24 -3.49
C ALA A 315 -7.09 16.26 -2.77
N GLU A 316 -6.05 15.79 -3.44
CA GLU A 316 -4.68 15.76 -2.89
C GLU A 316 -4.06 17.15 -2.81
N GLY A 317 -4.49 18.07 -3.68
CA GLY A 317 -4.15 19.49 -3.66
C GLY A 317 -4.96 20.34 -2.66
N GLN A 318 -5.81 19.72 -1.84
CA GLN A 318 -6.69 20.37 -0.85
C GLN A 318 -7.67 21.41 -1.43
N ASP A 319 -7.96 21.36 -2.73
CA ASP A 319 -8.93 22.24 -3.39
C ASP A 319 -10.31 21.57 -3.41
N LEU A 320 -11.08 21.81 -2.35
CA LEU A 320 -12.44 21.28 -2.20
C LEU A 320 -13.41 21.90 -3.22
N ILE A 321 -13.30 23.20 -3.48
CA ILE A 321 -14.24 23.92 -4.33
C ILE A 321 -14.08 23.44 -5.77
N GLY A 322 -12.84 23.42 -6.27
CA GLY A 322 -12.55 22.90 -7.61
C GLY A 322 -12.95 21.43 -7.78
N ALA A 323 -12.83 20.60 -6.73
CA ALA A 323 -13.29 19.21 -6.79
C ALA A 323 -14.81 19.08 -7.01
N PHE A 324 -15.63 19.91 -6.36
CA PHE A 324 -17.09 19.92 -6.56
C PHE A 324 -17.47 20.50 -7.93
N GLU A 325 -16.81 21.58 -8.36
CA GLU A 325 -17.03 22.19 -9.68
C GLU A 325 -16.73 21.21 -10.81
N LEU A 326 -15.65 20.42 -10.71
CA LEU A 326 -15.30 19.40 -11.69
C LEU A 326 -16.33 18.27 -11.77
N VAL A 327 -17.00 17.93 -10.66
CA VAL A 327 -18.09 16.95 -10.67
C VAL A 327 -19.33 17.52 -11.36
N ASP A 328 -19.68 18.77 -11.07
CA ASP A 328 -20.81 19.46 -11.70
C ASP A 328 -20.57 19.62 -13.22
N GLU A 329 -19.33 19.90 -13.62
CA GLU A 329 -18.92 19.92 -15.01
C GLU A 329 -18.95 18.54 -15.68
N LEU A 330 -18.50 17.49 -14.99
CA LEU A 330 -18.58 16.11 -15.46
C LEU A 330 -20.04 15.74 -15.81
N ILE A 331 -20.98 16.10 -14.94
CA ILE A 331 -22.42 15.89 -15.14
C ILE A 331 -22.93 16.73 -16.30
N ALA A 332 -22.53 18.00 -16.39
CA ALA A 332 -22.92 18.89 -17.49
C ALA A 332 -22.41 18.40 -18.86
N CYS A 333 -21.28 17.70 -18.90
CA CYS A 333 -20.78 17.02 -20.11
C CYS A 333 -21.55 15.74 -20.47
N GLY A 334 -22.57 15.35 -19.69
CA GLY A 334 -23.35 14.12 -19.92
C GLY A 334 -22.62 12.84 -19.50
N LEU A 335 -21.55 12.94 -18.71
CA LEU A 335 -20.89 11.79 -18.11
C LEU A 335 -21.59 11.44 -16.79
N LYS A 336 -21.84 10.15 -16.53
CA LYS A 336 -22.42 9.70 -15.25
C LYS A 336 -21.30 9.54 -14.21
N PRO A 337 -21.32 10.23 -13.05
CA PRO A 337 -20.36 9.99 -11.97
C PRO A 337 -20.36 8.53 -11.53
N THR A 338 -19.21 8.03 -11.07
CA THR A 338 -19.06 6.66 -10.57
C THR A 338 -18.70 6.65 -9.08
N ILE A 339 -18.70 5.46 -8.46
CA ILE A 339 -18.22 5.26 -7.09
C ILE A 339 -16.79 5.82 -6.92
N VAL A 340 -15.94 5.72 -7.95
CA VAL A 340 -14.58 6.27 -7.95
C VAL A 340 -14.61 7.80 -7.88
N THR A 341 -15.49 8.45 -8.64
CA THR A 341 -15.69 9.90 -8.63
C THR A 341 -16.05 10.41 -7.23
N TYR A 342 -17.04 9.78 -6.60
CA TYR A 342 -17.48 10.13 -5.24
C TYR A 342 -16.46 9.74 -4.17
N GLY A 343 -15.69 8.67 -4.38
CA GLY A 343 -14.55 8.31 -3.55
C GLY A 343 -13.47 9.40 -3.54
N SER A 344 -13.06 9.90 -4.72
CA SER A 344 -12.11 11.00 -4.82
C SER A 344 -12.64 12.30 -4.19
N LEU A 345 -13.94 12.61 -4.36
CA LEU A 345 -14.57 13.76 -3.73
C LEU A 345 -14.62 13.62 -2.19
N MET A 346 -14.84 12.41 -1.68
CA MET A 346 -14.78 12.14 -0.24
C MET A 346 -13.35 12.28 0.31
N THR A 347 -12.34 11.84 -0.44
CA THR A 347 -10.93 12.11 -0.09
C THR A 347 -10.65 13.61 -0.02
N ALA A 348 -11.20 14.43 -0.94
CA ALA A 348 -11.07 15.89 -0.85
C ALA A 348 -11.67 16.44 0.45
N CYS A 349 -12.88 15.96 0.81
CA CYS A 349 -13.53 16.34 2.06
C CYS A 349 -12.72 15.91 3.30
N GLU A 350 -12.07 14.74 3.25
CA GLU A 350 -11.20 14.24 4.30
C GLU A 350 -9.92 15.07 4.45
N ARG A 351 -9.30 15.51 3.35
CA ARG A 351 -8.09 16.32 3.39
C ARG A 351 -8.35 17.69 4.03
N VAL A 352 -9.47 18.33 3.66
CA VAL A 352 -9.88 19.63 4.23
C VAL A 352 -10.55 19.49 5.62
N GLY A 353 -11.14 18.33 5.94
CA GLY A 353 -11.87 18.11 7.19
C GLY A 353 -13.28 18.72 7.20
N SER A 354 -13.89 18.96 6.03
CA SER A 354 -15.24 19.55 5.94
C SER A 354 -16.34 18.47 5.96
N VAL A 355 -17.00 18.31 7.12
CA VAL A 355 -18.08 17.32 7.30
C VAL A 355 -19.36 17.71 6.55
N GLU A 356 -19.57 19.01 6.32
CA GLU A 356 -20.72 19.51 5.55
C GLU A 356 -20.61 19.09 4.09
N ALA A 357 -19.41 19.27 3.51
CA ALA A 357 -19.11 18.82 2.17
C ALA A 357 -19.24 17.29 2.06
N ALA A 358 -18.69 16.53 3.02
CA ALA A 358 -18.85 15.07 3.07
C ALA A 358 -20.34 14.65 3.12
N SER A 359 -21.18 15.38 3.84
CA SER A 359 -22.63 15.13 3.88
C SER A 359 -23.30 15.45 2.55
N ASN A 360 -22.83 16.44 1.81
CA ASN A 360 -23.29 16.76 0.47
C ASN A 360 -22.96 15.64 -0.53
N VAL A 361 -21.77 15.02 -0.42
CA VAL A 361 -21.40 13.85 -1.23
C VAL A 361 -22.41 12.71 -1.07
N PHE A 362 -22.75 12.34 0.18
CA PHE A 362 -23.76 11.30 0.43
C PHE A 362 -25.17 11.65 -0.07
N LYS A 363 -25.52 12.94 -0.15
CA LYS A 363 -26.79 13.37 -0.75
C LYS A 363 -26.74 13.21 -2.26
N ARG A 364 -25.70 13.72 -2.92
CA ARG A 364 -25.52 13.63 -4.38
C ARG A 364 -25.50 12.18 -4.88
N MET A 365 -24.86 11.26 -4.15
CA MET A 365 -24.87 9.83 -4.48
C MET A 365 -26.27 9.21 -4.52
N ARG A 366 -27.21 9.71 -3.70
CA ARG A 366 -28.59 9.20 -3.68
C ARG A 366 -29.50 9.87 -4.69
N THR A 367 -29.34 11.17 -4.90
CA THR A 367 -30.26 11.98 -5.73
C THR A 367 -30.01 11.89 -7.23
N GLN A 368 -28.92 11.26 -7.68
CA GLN A 368 -28.60 11.19 -9.13
C GLN A 368 -29.08 9.92 -9.83
N ASN A 369 -29.71 8.99 -9.12
CA ASN A 369 -30.22 7.73 -9.71
C ASN A 369 -31.74 7.78 -9.96
N ASP A 370 -32.32 8.97 -10.14
CA ASP A 370 -33.76 9.14 -10.39
C ASP A 370 -34.18 8.74 -11.84
N GLU A 371 -33.25 8.30 -12.69
CA GLU A 371 -33.59 7.60 -13.93
C GLU A 371 -34.01 6.16 -13.58
N GLU A 372 -35.30 5.86 -13.79
CA GLU A 372 -36.13 4.78 -13.22
C GLU A 372 -35.64 3.31 -13.39
N GLU A 373 -34.44 3.05 -13.91
CA GLU A 373 -33.96 1.69 -14.23
C GLU A 373 -32.53 1.36 -13.74
N GLU A 374 -31.78 2.28 -13.13
CA GLU A 374 -30.41 2.01 -12.63
C GLU A 374 -30.38 1.75 -11.11
N GLU A 375 -29.68 0.70 -10.68
CA GLU A 375 -29.52 0.33 -9.26
C GLU A 375 -28.95 1.51 -8.45
N GLU A 376 -29.57 1.82 -7.30
CA GLU A 376 -29.12 2.91 -6.41
C GLU A 376 -27.64 2.71 -6.01
N MET A 377 -26.79 3.66 -6.37
CA MET A 377 -25.35 3.60 -6.10
C MET A 377 -25.05 3.55 -4.59
N GLN A 378 -24.68 2.38 -4.10
CA GLN A 378 -24.35 2.19 -2.69
C GLN A 378 -22.92 2.68 -2.38
N PRO A 379 -22.70 3.44 -1.30
CA PRO A 379 -21.36 3.77 -0.84
C PRO A 379 -20.60 2.51 -0.47
N ASN A 380 -19.31 2.46 -0.81
CA ASN A 380 -18.43 1.35 -0.45
C ASN A 380 -17.68 1.63 0.87
N GLU A 381 -16.89 0.66 1.32
CA GLU A 381 -16.07 0.77 2.53
C GLU A 381 -15.10 1.97 2.49
N ILE A 382 -14.57 2.30 1.31
CA ILE A 382 -13.62 3.42 1.13
C ILE A 382 -14.29 4.76 1.40
N ILE A 383 -15.50 4.99 0.86
CA ILE A 383 -16.25 6.23 1.07
C ILE A 383 -16.63 6.38 2.55
N TYR A 384 -17.10 5.31 3.19
CA TYR A 384 -17.40 5.33 4.63
C TYR A 384 -16.16 5.59 5.49
N GLY A 385 -15.04 4.92 5.20
CA GLY A 385 -13.78 5.12 5.89
C GLY A 385 -13.27 6.56 5.81
N ALA A 386 -13.26 7.13 4.60
CA ALA A 386 -12.86 8.52 4.37
C ALA A 386 -13.81 9.52 5.07
N ALA A 387 -15.12 9.27 5.05
CA ALA A 387 -16.09 10.11 5.76
C ALA A 387 -15.91 10.08 7.30
N ILE A 388 -15.64 8.90 7.85
CA ILE A 388 -15.34 8.73 9.29
C ILE A 388 -14.04 9.45 9.65
N SER A 389 -13.00 9.32 8.83
CA SER A 389 -11.72 10.04 9.00
C SER A 389 -11.90 11.56 8.93
N CYS A 390 -12.74 12.05 7.99
CA CYS A 390 -13.13 13.45 7.91
C CYS A 390 -13.79 13.93 9.22
N CYS A 391 -14.71 13.15 9.80
CA CYS A 391 -15.34 13.47 11.07
C CYS A 391 -14.35 13.53 12.25
N ARG A 392 -13.33 12.65 12.25
CA ARG A 392 -12.24 12.68 13.23
C ARG A 392 -11.47 14.00 13.15
N LYS A 393 -10.99 14.37 11.97
CA LYS A 393 -10.24 15.62 11.74
C LYS A 393 -11.06 16.87 12.08
N ALA A 394 -12.36 16.85 11.77
CA ALA A 394 -13.30 17.92 12.12
C ALA A 394 -13.66 17.97 13.61
N ARG A 395 -13.12 17.05 14.44
CA ARG A 395 -13.43 16.90 15.87
C ARG A 395 -14.93 16.71 16.17
N GLN A 396 -15.63 15.98 15.31
CA GLN A 396 -17.06 15.66 15.45
C GLN A 396 -17.27 14.14 15.68
N PRO A 397 -16.98 13.63 16.90
CA PRO A 397 -16.95 12.19 17.15
C PRO A 397 -18.34 11.53 17.08
N ASP A 398 -19.40 12.24 17.48
CA ASP A 398 -20.76 11.69 17.43
C ASP A 398 -21.20 11.36 15.98
N ARG A 399 -20.79 12.18 15.01
CA ARG A 399 -21.05 11.93 13.59
C ARG A 399 -20.23 10.76 13.07
N ALA A 400 -18.98 10.61 13.51
CA ALA A 400 -18.15 9.46 13.18
C ALA A 400 -18.81 8.14 13.64
N PHE A 401 -19.34 8.12 14.86
CA PHE A 401 -20.06 6.95 15.40
C PHE A 401 -21.37 6.66 14.64
N LEU A 402 -22.14 7.70 14.28
CA LEU A 402 -23.35 7.54 13.47
C LEU A 402 -23.04 6.95 12.08
N LEU A 403 -21.95 7.38 11.44
CA LEU A 403 -21.51 6.82 10.15
C LEU A 403 -21.08 5.36 10.28
N LEU A 404 -20.39 4.97 11.36
CA LEU A 404 -20.06 3.57 11.63
C LEU A 404 -21.34 2.71 11.78
N ARG A 405 -22.33 3.18 12.54
CA ARG A 405 -23.62 2.49 12.68
C ARG A 405 -24.34 2.36 11.35
N ARG A 406 -24.27 3.38 10.50
CA ARG A 406 -24.85 3.37 9.16
C ARG A 406 -24.14 2.37 8.24
N MET A 407 -22.81 2.34 8.22
CA MET A 407 -22.01 1.38 7.45
C MET A 407 -22.42 -0.07 7.77
N ILE A 408 -22.60 -0.38 9.05
CA ILE A 408 -23.09 -1.69 9.52
C ILE A 408 -24.51 -1.98 9.03
N LYS A 409 -25.40 -0.98 9.10
CA LYS A 409 -26.80 -1.12 8.67
C LYS A 409 -26.91 -1.38 7.17
N ASP A 410 -26.04 -0.76 6.38
CA ASP A 410 -25.96 -0.92 4.93
C ASP A 410 -25.29 -2.26 4.53
N GLY A 411 -24.97 -3.12 5.50
CA GLY A 411 -24.45 -4.48 5.27
C GLY A 411 -22.95 -4.56 4.98
N LEU A 412 -22.22 -3.45 5.14
CA LEU A 412 -20.77 -3.41 4.99
C LEU A 412 -20.09 -3.82 6.30
N PHE A 413 -18.91 -4.44 6.21
CA PHE A 413 -18.15 -4.90 7.37
C PHE A 413 -17.03 -3.91 7.70
N PRO A 414 -17.11 -3.18 8.82
CA PRO A 414 -16.04 -2.28 9.22
C PRO A 414 -14.79 -3.09 9.57
N ASN A 415 -13.64 -2.66 9.05
CA ASN A 415 -12.34 -3.23 9.40
C ASN A 415 -11.79 -2.62 10.71
N ALA A 416 -10.69 -3.18 11.21
CA ALA A 416 -10.08 -2.72 12.46
C ALA A 416 -9.64 -1.24 12.38
N ALA A 417 -9.16 -0.79 11.22
CA ALA A 417 -8.80 0.60 11.00
C ALA A 417 -9.99 1.55 11.15
N THR A 418 -11.18 1.17 10.65
CA THR A 418 -12.41 1.97 10.77
C THR A 418 -12.88 2.06 12.22
N PHE A 419 -12.77 0.97 12.99
CA PHE A 419 -13.04 1.05 14.44
C PHE A 419 -12.02 1.93 15.16
N ASN A 420 -10.73 1.79 14.84
CA ASN A 420 -9.65 2.58 15.44
C ASN A 420 -9.83 4.07 15.17
N THR A 421 -10.24 4.48 13.97
CA THR A 421 -10.46 5.91 13.65
C THR A 421 -11.62 6.51 14.43
N VAL A 422 -12.71 5.76 14.66
CA VAL A 422 -13.83 6.24 15.49
C VAL A 422 -13.42 6.30 16.97
N ILE A 423 -12.69 5.29 17.46
CA ILE A 423 -12.14 5.31 18.83
C ILE A 423 -11.24 6.54 19.00
N LEU A 424 -10.32 6.78 18.07
CA LEU A 424 -9.45 7.96 18.05
C LEU A 424 -10.25 9.27 18.10
N ALA A 425 -11.31 9.39 17.29
CA ALA A 425 -12.15 10.58 17.29
C ALA A 425 -12.75 10.89 18.68
N HIS A 426 -13.11 9.86 19.45
CA HIS A 426 -13.63 10.04 20.81
C HIS A 426 -12.53 10.31 21.86
N THR A 427 -11.25 10.03 21.55
CA THR A 427 -10.12 10.19 22.48
C THR A 427 -9.26 11.44 22.23
N GLU A 428 -9.18 11.95 21.00
CA GLU A 428 -8.33 13.09 20.59
C GLU A 428 -8.96 14.48 20.90
N GLY A 429 -10.17 14.53 21.47
CA GLY A 429 -10.90 15.77 21.74
C GLY A 429 -10.49 16.48 23.05
N LYS A 430 -10.76 17.80 23.13
CA LYS A 430 -10.59 18.60 24.38
C LYS A 430 -11.36 18.03 25.58
N LYS A 431 -12.45 17.28 25.31
CA LYS A 431 -13.23 16.51 26.28
C LYS A 431 -13.38 15.09 25.74
N PRO A 432 -12.45 14.18 26.06
CA PRO A 432 -12.50 12.82 25.53
C PRO A 432 -13.65 12.03 26.17
N ASN A 433 -14.45 11.38 25.35
CA ASN A 433 -15.53 10.50 25.80
C ASN A 433 -15.03 9.05 25.83
N LEU A 434 -14.31 8.72 26.91
CA LEU A 434 -13.64 7.44 27.08
C LEU A 434 -14.62 6.28 27.24
N ASP A 435 -15.79 6.53 27.84
CA ASP A 435 -16.81 5.50 28.02
C ASP A 435 -17.38 5.06 26.65
N GLN A 436 -17.57 6.02 25.75
CA GLN A 436 -17.97 5.73 24.37
C GLN A 436 -16.87 4.98 23.61
N ALA A 437 -15.59 5.35 23.79
CA ALA A 437 -14.47 4.63 23.19
C ALA A 437 -14.41 3.16 23.63
N ILE A 438 -14.61 2.89 24.93
CA ILE A 438 -14.69 1.53 25.48
C ILE A 438 -15.91 0.78 24.93
N LEU A 439 -17.06 1.45 24.79
CA LEU A 439 -18.25 0.87 24.18
C LEU A 439 -17.99 0.44 22.73
N ILE A 440 -17.32 1.28 21.94
CA ILE A 440 -16.97 0.97 20.55
C ILE A 440 -16.02 -0.22 20.47
N TYR A 441 -15.03 -0.32 21.36
CA TYR A 441 -14.19 -1.52 21.48
C TYR A 441 -15.01 -2.77 21.80
N ARG A 442 -15.99 -2.68 22.70
CA ARG A 442 -16.89 -3.81 22.99
C ARG A 442 -17.74 -4.19 21.79
N LEU A 443 -18.21 -3.22 21.01
CA LEU A 443 -18.92 -3.47 19.75
C LEU A 443 -18.04 -4.20 18.74
N MET A 444 -16.78 -3.77 18.59
CA MET A 444 -15.79 -4.42 17.75
C MET A 444 -15.59 -5.91 18.09
N LYS A 445 -15.56 -6.23 19.38
CA LYS A 445 -15.36 -7.59 19.90
C LYS A 445 -16.64 -8.44 19.95
N SER A 446 -17.82 -7.83 19.76
CA SER A 446 -19.09 -8.51 20.04
C SER A 446 -19.37 -9.66 19.06
N GLN A 447 -19.03 -10.89 19.48
CA GLN A 447 -19.64 -12.11 18.98
C GLN A 447 -21.12 -12.11 19.40
N LYS A 448 -22.06 -12.28 18.48
CA LYS A 448 -23.30 -12.95 18.87
C LYS A 448 -22.92 -14.40 19.15
N LEU A 449 -22.90 -14.78 20.43
CA LEU A 449 -23.02 -16.16 20.90
C LEU A 449 -24.14 -16.85 20.11
N ALA A 450 -23.77 -17.53 19.04
CA ALA A 450 -24.67 -18.28 18.19
C ALA A 450 -24.06 -19.65 17.91
N ALA A 451 -23.80 -20.40 18.98
CA ALA A 451 -23.81 -21.86 18.97
C ALA A 451 -23.87 -22.38 20.42
N ALA A 452 -24.87 -23.23 20.68
CA ALA A 452 -25.01 -24.13 21.83
C ALA A 452 -25.52 -23.55 23.17
N SER A 453 -26.85 -23.58 23.30
CA SER A 453 -27.58 -24.35 24.31
C SER A 453 -26.86 -24.80 25.60
N SER A 454 -27.54 -24.47 26.71
CA SER A 454 -27.65 -25.19 27.98
C SER A 454 -26.97 -24.59 29.22
N SER A 455 -27.82 -24.41 30.23
CA SER A 455 -27.56 -24.18 31.67
C SER A 455 -27.05 -22.82 32.14
N GLY A 456 -27.97 -22.06 32.74
CA GLY A 456 -27.88 -21.81 34.19
C GLY A 456 -27.22 -20.51 34.66
N SER A 457 -28.06 -19.50 34.89
CA SER A 457 -27.98 -18.51 35.98
C SER A 457 -26.64 -17.79 36.26
N THR A 458 -26.64 -16.46 36.13
CA THR A 458 -26.47 -15.54 37.28
C THR A 458 -26.63 -14.07 36.84
N SER A 459 -27.10 -13.28 37.79
CA SER A 459 -27.77 -12.00 37.68
C SER A 459 -26.81 -10.79 37.77
N PHE A 460 -26.93 -9.86 36.81
CA PHE A 460 -26.61 -8.44 37.03
C PHE A 460 -27.70 -7.57 36.35
N PRO A 461 -28.11 -6.44 36.95
CA PRO A 461 -29.25 -5.67 36.45
C PRO A 461 -28.85 -4.86 35.20
N PRO A 462 -29.76 -4.71 34.22
CA PRO A 462 -29.50 -3.94 33.02
C PRO A 462 -29.79 -2.45 33.30
N SER A 463 -28.76 -1.63 33.39
CA SER A 463 -28.92 -0.17 33.32
C SER A 463 -29.08 0.25 31.85
N SER A 464 -30.34 0.43 31.45
CA SER A 464 -30.85 1.44 30.50
C SER A 464 -29.94 1.86 29.33
N PHE A 465 -29.57 0.95 28.43
CA PHE A 465 -29.30 1.29 27.01
C PHE A 465 -29.25 0.08 26.07
N SER A 466 -29.51 -1.14 26.55
CA SER A 466 -29.40 -2.38 25.79
C SER A 466 -30.50 -2.61 24.75
N THR A 467 -31.39 -1.62 24.51
CA THR A 467 -32.62 -1.82 23.73
C THR A 467 -32.53 -1.36 22.27
N GLU A 468 -31.44 -0.75 21.80
CA GLU A 468 -31.39 -0.16 20.44
C GLU A 468 -30.48 -0.84 19.40
N PHE A 469 -29.72 -1.88 19.78
CA PHE A 469 -28.86 -2.63 18.86
C PHE A 469 -29.41 -4.04 18.57
N ASN A 470 -30.62 -4.09 18.00
CA ASN A 470 -31.13 -5.31 17.35
C ASN A 470 -30.79 -5.28 15.85
N THR A 471 -29.50 -5.37 15.51
CA THR A 471 -29.07 -5.74 14.16
C THR A 471 -28.57 -7.19 14.18
N THR A 472 -29.00 -7.96 13.19
CA THR A 472 -28.92 -9.43 13.12
C THR A 472 -27.59 -9.96 12.57
N THR A 473 -26.58 -9.12 12.39
CA THR A 473 -25.26 -9.50 11.85
C THR A 473 -24.19 -9.46 12.94
N PRO A 474 -23.51 -10.59 13.27
CA PRO A 474 -22.35 -10.57 14.17
C PRO A 474 -21.20 -9.84 13.48
N ILE A 475 -20.79 -8.69 14.02
CA ILE A 475 -19.61 -7.97 13.55
C ILE A 475 -18.42 -8.52 14.33
N PHE A 476 -17.71 -9.47 13.73
CA PHE A 476 -16.48 -9.97 14.32
C PHE A 476 -15.28 -9.26 13.66
N CYS A 477 -14.74 -8.26 14.35
CA CYS A 477 -13.48 -7.66 13.97
C CYS A 477 -12.48 -7.88 15.12
N LYS A 478 -11.37 -8.58 14.87
CA LYS A 478 -10.36 -8.80 15.90
C LYS A 478 -9.62 -7.48 16.17
N PRO A 479 -9.51 -7.04 17.43
CA PRO A 479 -8.69 -5.88 17.77
C PRO A 479 -7.24 -6.13 17.37
N ASN A 480 -6.57 -5.08 16.88
CA ASN A 480 -5.15 -5.13 16.57
C ASN A 480 -4.34 -4.45 17.70
N ARG A 481 -3.01 -4.58 17.67
CA ARG A 481 -2.11 -3.92 18.64
C ARG A 481 -2.38 -2.41 18.73
N GLN A 482 -2.65 -1.76 17.60
CA GLN A 482 -2.96 -0.33 17.54
C GLN A 482 -4.25 0.02 18.32
N THR A 483 -5.31 -0.80 18.25
CA THR A 483 -6.56 -0.60 19.03
C THR A 483 -6.25 -0.52 20.54
N TYR A 484 -5.41 -1.43 21.05
CA TYR A 484 -4.99 -1.42 22.45
C TYR A 484 -4.13 -0.21 22.77
N ASN A 485 -3.18 0.15 21.89
CA ASN A 485 -2.30 1.29 22.12
C ASN A 485 -3.08 2.59 22.30
N ILE A 486 -4.03 2.85 21.39
CA ILE A 486 -4.90 4.02 21.41
C ILE A 486 -5.70 4.10 22.72
N LEU A 487 -6.33 3.00 23.14
CA LEU A 487 -7.13 2.95 24.35
C LEU A 487 -6.27 3.11 25.61
N ILE A 488 -5.13 2.44 25.70
CA ILE A 488 -4.25 2.49 26.88
C ILE A 488 -3.63 3.87 27.03
N GLN A 489 -3.11 4.47 25.95
CA GLN A 489 -2.59 5.84 25.99
C GLN A 489 -3.67 6.85 26.35
N SER A 490 -4.84 6.78 25.72
CA SER A 490 -5.94 7.73 26.01
C SER A 490 -6.46 7.61 27.45
N LEU A 491 -6.61 6.40 27.99
CA LEU A 491 -7.04 6.19 29.38
C LEU A 491 -5.98 6.66 30.39
N SER A 492 -4.70 6.45 30.08
CA SER A 492 -3.58 6.87 30.94
C SER A 492 -3.42 8.38 30.98
N SER A 493 -3.49 9.05 29.82
CA SER A 493 -3.42 10.52 29.73
C SER A 493 -4.58 11.20 30.46
N ASN A 494 -5.75 10.56 30.52
CA ASN A 494 -6.94 11.07 31.20
C ASN A 494 -7.12 10.57 32.65
N ARG A 495 -6.04 10.15 33.31
CA ARG A 495 -6.02 9.77 34.74
C ARG A 495 -6.94 8.58 35.10
N ARG A 496 -7.21 7.64 34.18
CA ARG A 496 -7.91 6.36 34.43
C ARG A 496 -6.98 5.14 34.29
N PRO A 497 -5.91 5.03 35.11
CA PRO A 497 -4.88 3.99 34.93
C PRO A 497 -5.38 2.57 35.25
N GLU A 498 -6.41 2.40 36.07
CA GLU A 498 -6.97 1.07 36.40
C GLU A 498 -7.59 0.37 35.18
N GLU A 499 -8.30 1.14 34.34
CA GLU A 499 -8.85 0.62 33.09
C GLU A 499 -7.76 0.41 32.06
N ALA A 500 -6.74 1.28 32.03
CA ALA A 500 -5.58 1.11 31.15
C ALA A 500 -4.81 -0.20 31.49
N GLU A 501 -4.62 -0.52 32.77
CA GLU A 501 -4.05 -1.79 33.23
C GLU A 501 -4.93 -2.99 32.83
N LEU A 502 -6.26 -2.84 32.91
CA LEU A 502 -7.17 -3.88 32.44
C LEU A 502 -6.98 -4.15 30.94
N PHE A 503 -6.81 -3.12 30.12
CA PHE A 503 -6.54 -3.28 28.69
C PHE A 503 -5.16 -3.87 28.40
N LEU A 504 -4.12 -3.55 29.18
CA LEU A 504 -2.82 -4.24 29.11
C LEU A 504 -2.95 -5.75 29.35
N ARG A 505 -3.71 -6.14 30.37
CA ARG A 505 -3.97 -7.56 30.66
C ARG A 505 -4.78 -8.22 29.56
N LYS A 506 -5.81 -7.56 29.02
CA LYS A 506 -6.61 -8.09 27.91
C LYS A 506 -5.79 -8.28 26.64
N MET A 507 -4.96 -7.30 26.30
CA MET A 507 -4.03 -7.36 25.17
C MET A 507 -3.18 -8.63 25.21
N ARG A 508 -2.68 -8.99 26.40
CA ARG A 508 -1.86 -10.18 26.62
C ARG A 508 -2.66 -11.49 26.70
N LEU A 509 -3.68 -11.53 27.57
CA LEU A 509 -4.37 -12.78 27.94
C LEU A 509 -5.44 -13.19 26.94
N GLU A 510 -6.12 -12.22 26.31
CA GLU A 510 -7.25 -12.50 25.43
C GLU A 510 -6.82 -12.59 23.96
N ASP A 511 -5.95 -11.67 23.50
CA ASP A 511 -5.54 -11.60 22.09
C ASP A 511 -4.06 -11.93 21.84
N GLY A 512 -3.27 -12.17 22.89
CA GLY A 512 -1.90 -12.68 22.79
C GLY A 512 -0.85 -11.67 22.32
N PHE A 513 -1.13 -10.37 22.37
CA PHE A 513 -0.17 -9.33 22.02
C PHE A 513 0.70 -8.99 23.23
N VAL A 514 2.02 -8.88 23.02
CA VAL A 514 2.96 -8.43 24.06
C VAL A 514 2.92 -6.90 24.12
N PRO A 515 2.63 -6.30 25.30
CA PRO A 515 2.67 -4.85 25.44
C PRO A 515 4.09 -4.29 25.36
N ASP A 516 4.22 -3.12 24.73
CA ASP A 516 5.49 -2.42 24.64
C ASP A 516 5.91 -1.77 25.95
N VAL A 517 7.22 -1.54 26.08
CA VAL A 517 7.80 -0.78 27.20
C VAL A 517 7.12 0.58 27.35
N ASP A 518 6.82 1.26 26.24
CA ASP A 518 6.18 2.59 26.25
C ASP A 518 4.75 2.56 26.81
N LEU A 519 4.00 1.48 26.59
CA LEU A 519 2.65 1.34 27.16
C LEU A 519 2.71 1.14 28.68
N TYR A 520 3.70 0.37 29.15
CA TYR A 520 3.97 0.22 30.57
C TYR A 520 4.46 1.53 31.20
N THR A 521 5.32 2.30 30.53
CA THR A 521 5.79 3.59 31.06
C THR A 521 4.65 4.61 31.17
N VAL A 522 3.79 4.69 30.16
CA VAL A 522 2.63 5.60 30.14
C VAL A 522 1.61 5.25 31.24
N THR A 523 1.35 3.97 31.46
CA THR A 523 0.43 3.53 32.53
C THR A 523 1.02 3.71 33.93
N VAL A 524 2.31 3.43 34.12
CA VAL A 524 3.03 3.67 35.39
C VAL A 524 3.02 5.16 35.73
N THR A 525 3.37 6.03 34.79
CA THR A 525 3.35 7.50 35.01
C THR A 525 1.95 8.02 35.30
N ALA A 526 0.90 7.42 34.73
CA ALA A 526 -0.49 7.74 35.07
C ALA A 526 -0.84 7.35 36.52
N TYR A 527 -0.38 6.20 37.02
CA TYR A 527 -0.53 5.81 38.43
C TYR A 527 0.22 6.75 39.39
N GLU A 528 1.40 7.23 39.00
CA GLU A 528 2.15 8.22 39.76
C GLU A 528 1.42 9.56 39.86
N ARG A 529 0.92 10.07 38.73
CA ARG A 529 0.11 11.30 38.67
C ARG A 529 -1.15 11.22 39.54
N ASN A 530 -1.69 10.01 39.71
CA ASN A 530 -2.85 9.74 40.56
C ASN A 530 -2.49 9.49 42.05
N GLY A 531 -1.21 9.55 42.42
CA GLY A 531 -0.77 9.34 43.80
C GLY A 531 -0.93 7.90 44.28
N GLN A 532 -0.92 6.91 43.38
CA GLN A 532 -1.06 5.48 43.70
C GLN A 532 0.25 4.70 43.45
N PRO A 533 1.34 4.98 44.17
CA PRO A 533 2.67 4.41 43.91
C PRO A 533 2.72 2.89 44.12
N MET A 534 1.89 2.33 45.00
CA MET A 534 1.86 0.87 45.24
C MET A 534 1.33 0.08 44.04
N LYS A 535 0.35 0.63 43.31
CA LYS A 535 -0.16 -0.01 42.08
C LYS A 535 0.84 0.14 40.94
N ALA A 536 1.50 1.30 40.84
CA ALA A 536 2.61 1.50 39.92
C ALA A 536 3.73 0.47 40.12
N LEU A 537 4.16 0.22 41.36
CA LEU A 537 5.21 -0.78 41.65
C LEU A 537 4.80 -2.21 41.28
N ARG A 538 3.54 -2.60 41.53
CA ARG A 538 3.02 -3.91 41.10
C ARG A 538 3.00 -4.06 39.59
N LEU A 539 2.65 -2.99 38.87
CA LEU A 539 2.67 -2.98 37.42
C LEU A 539 4.11 -3.11 36.88
N MET A 540 5.08 -2.44 37.51
CA MET A 540 6.50 -2.59 37.18
C MET A 540 7.03 -4.01 37.46
N GLU A 541 6.53 -4.67 38.51
CA GLU A 541 6.86 -6.07 38.79
C GLU A 541 6.27 -7.01 37.73
N SER A 542 5.01 -6.80 37.33
CA SER A 542 4.39 -7.51 36.20
C SER A 542 5.17 -7.32 34.88
N MET A 543 5.70 -6.11 34.64
CA MET A 543 6.54 -5.84 33.47
C MET A 543 7.87 -6.62 33.52
N ARG A 544 8.44 -6.82 34.72
CA ARG A 544 9.64 -7.64 34.91
C ARG A 544 9.37 -9.13 34.71
N GLU A 545 8.24 -9.63 35.18
CA GLU A 545 7.79 -11.00 34.93
C GLU A 545 7.62 -11.28 33.42
N ASP A 546 7.34 -10.23 32.64
CA ASP A 546 7.21 -10.29 31.18
C ASP A 546 8.57 -10.24 30.45
N GLY A 547 9.68 -10.14 31.18
CA GLY A 547 11.04 -10.19 30.63
C GLY A 547 11.63 -8.83 30.27
N TYR A 548 11.02 -7.72 30.71
CA TYR A 548 11.55 -6.38 30.48
C TYR A 548 12.38 -5.87 31.67
N ASP A 549 13.57 -5.33 31.38
CA ASP A 549 14.43 -4.70 32.38
C ASP A 549 14.10 -3.21 32.54
N PHE A 550 13.36 -2.88 33.58
CA PHE A 550 12.89 -1.51 33.84
C PHE A 550 14.03 -0.49 34.13
N TYR A 551 15.25 -0.95 34.45
CA TYR A 551 16.39 -0.07 34.73
C TYR A 551 16.97 0.61 33.49
N GLU A 552 16.66 0.10 32.29
CA GLU A 552 17.11 0.69 31.02
C GLU A 552 16.29 1.95 30.67
N ALA A 553 15.03 2.03 31.10
CA ALA A 553 14.16 3.18 30.89
C ALA A 553 14.31 4.21 32.02
N LYS A 554 14.95 5.35 31.72
CA LYS A 554 15.19 6.46 32.69
C LYS A 554 13.91 6.90 33.42
N VAL A 555 12.79 6.96 32.71
CA VAL A 555 11.48 7.38 33.25
C VAL A 555 10.98 6.41 34.33
N LEU A 556 11.09 5.11 34.10
CA LEU A 556 10.69 4.07 35.05
C LEU A 556 11.61 4.02 36.27
N ASN A 557 12.92 4.26 36.10
CA ASN A 557 13.87 4.32 37.21
C ASN A 557 13.56 5.51 38.16
N GLU A 558 13.26 6.69 37.60
CA GLU A 558 12.84 7.84 38.41
C GLU A 558 11.48 7.62 39.08
N ALA A 559 10.53 7.01 38.37
CA ALA A 559 9.24 6.62 38.94
C ALA A 559 9.41 5.66 40.14
N PHE A 560 10.22 4.62 39.97
CA PHE A 560 10.55 3.68 41.04
C PHE A 560 11.17 4.36 42.27
N LYS A 561 12.16 5.24 42.08
CA LYS A 561 12.78 6.00 43.19
C LYS A 561 11.76 6.86 43.92
N LYS A 562 10.84 7.52 43.20
CA LYS A 562 9.77 8.34 43.81
C LYS A 562 8.79 7.48 44.59
N ALA A 563 8.33 6.37 44.01
CA ALA A 563 7.44 5.42 44.67
C ALA A 563 8.06 4.87 45.97
N VAL A 564 9.33 4.43 45.94
CA VAL A 564 10.03 3.92 47.13
C VAL A 564 10.21 4.99 48.21
N LYS A 565 10.53 6.24 47.83
CA LYS A 565 10.58 7.37 48.78
C LYS A 565 9.23 7.60 49.47
N LEU A 566 8.13 7.59 48.72
CA LEU A 566 6.77 7.71 49.26
C LEU A 566 6.42 6.55 50.21
N VAL A 567 6.72 5.31 49.84
CA VAL A 567 6.51 4.14 50.70
C VAL A 567 7.30 4.24 52.01
N ASN A 568 8.55 4.69 51.95
CA ASN A 568 9.39 4.89 53.13
C ASN A 568 8.88 6.00 54.06
N VAL A 569 8.29 7.07 53.51
CA VAL A 569 7.66 8.14 54.29
C VAL A 569 6.39 7.63 54.97
N VAL A 570 5.53 6.89 54.26
CA VAL A 570 4.31 6.29 54.83
C VAL A 570 4.66 5.26 55.91
N GLY A 571 5.68 4.41 55.69
CA GLY A 571 6.15 3.43 56.68
C GLY A 571 6.68 4.07 57.97
N ARG A 572 7.34 5.23 57.88
CA ARG A 572 7.78 6.00 59.06
C ARG A 572 6.62 6.62 59.85
N GLY A 573 5.53 7.01 59.18
CA GLY A 573 4.32 7.54 59.82
C GLY A 573 3.51 6.50 60.62
N PHE A 574 3.62 5.21 60.28
CA PHE A 574 3.06 4.13 61.09
C PHE A 574 3.94 3.77 62.30
N SER A 575 5.27 3.89 62.15
CA SER A 575 6.21 3.64 63.25
C SER A 575 6.07 4.67 64.39
N SER A 576 5.82 5.95 64.08
CA SER A 576 5.69 7.00 65.10
C SER A 576 4.35 7.02 65.87
N LYS A 577 3.29 6.37 65.34
CA LYS A 577 2.02 6.19 66.06
C LYS A 577 2.00 4.95 66.95
N ALA A 578 2.80 3.92 66.64
CA ALA A 578 2.91 2.73 67.47
C ALA A 578 3.77 2.94 68.74
N SER A 579 4.63 3.97 68.77
CA SER A 579 5.49 4.26 69.92
C SER A 579 4.84 5.12 71.02
N ASN A 580 3.66 5.71 70.80
CA ASN A 580 3.03 6.64 71.76
C ASN A 580 1.88 6.03 72.60
N THR A 581 1.61 4.73 72.50
CA THR A 581 0.53 4.06 73.28
C THR A 581 1.03 3.12 74.39
N THR A 582 2.33 3.07 74.69
CA THR A 582 2.89 2.14 75.70
C THR A 582 3.56 2.81 76.90
N GLU A 583 3.49 4.13 77.05
CA GLU A 583 4.08 4.85 78.21
C GLU A 583 3.03 5.66 78.98
N SER A 584 2.01 5.00 79.56
CA SER A 584 1.17 5.65 80.58
C SER A 584 0.47 4.66 81.52
N SER A 585 1.21 3.76 82.17
CA SER A 585 0.68 3.03 83.34
C SER A 585 1.75 2.25 84.12
N SER A 586 2.56 2.93 84.93
CA SER A 586 3.14 2.33 86.16
C SER A 586 3.95 3.36 86.97
N SER A 587 3.29 4.11 87.85
CA SER A 587 3.94 4.66 89.06
C SER A 587 2.90 4.94 90.14
N SER A 588 2.65 3.95 91.00
CA SER A 588 2.06 4.17 92.33
C SER A 588 2.31 2.98 93.24
N SER A 589 2.75 3.27 94.48
CA SER A 589 3.03 2.38 95.64
C SER A 589 4.41 1.68 95.65
N SER A 590 5.21 1.67 96.71
CA SER A 590 5.08 2.18 98.09
C SER A 590 6.44 2.05 98.79
N SER A 591 6.86 3.07 99.53
CA SER A 591 7.91 2.99 100.54
C SER A 591 7.30 2.87 101.94
N SER A 592 7.84 1.95 102.73
CA SER A 592 7.82 1.93 104.20
C SER A 592 9.19 1.45 104.65
#